data_AF-A0AAW0CR95-F1
#
_entry.id   AF-A0AAW0CR95-F1
#
_cell.length_a   1.000
_cell.length_b   1.000
_cell.length_c   1.000
_cell.angle_alpha   90.00
_cell.angle_beta   90.00
_cell.angle_gamma   90.00
#
_symmetry.space_group_name_H-M   'P 1'
#
loop_
_entity.id
_entity.type
_entity.pdbx_description
1 polymer ?
#
loop_
_entity_poly.entity_id
_entity_poly.type
_entity_poly.pdbx_seq_one_letter_code
_entity_poly.pdbx_strand_id
1 'polypeptide(L)'
;MIPSLLALLTCLVPLVRSLDIPSTWRKPGITVLPEERKGLANAALENVIGDMQGTLGVQAAISEMDYLSNQTLNKALAGDFFSRYPTVDVLARTLKVNYSAYDALLFGYASIQAYIVYLDPQHLTAARDSWNLARNYTLLEDDITSGTRNLTLNYDHLQESCQGNTMAGGTADDVLNIISAALRSFFKRNL
;
A
#
# COMPACT_ATOMS: atom_id res chain seq x y z
N MET A 1 9.93 28.90 20.67
CA MET A 1 8.90 28.16 21.45
C MET A 1 7.65 27.98 20.59
N ILE A 2 7.66 27.03 19.65
CA ILE A 2 6.45 26.48 19.00
C ILE A 2 6.73 25.00 18.66
N PRO A 3 6.72 24.04 19.61
CA PRO A 3 6.77 22.62 19.25
C PRO A 3 5.45 21.87 19.51
N SER A 4 4.39 22.53 19.99
CA SER A 4 3.24 21.82 20.57
C SER A 4 2.00 21.71 19.68
N LEU A 5 2.01 22.24 18.45
CA LEU A 5 0.83 22.18 17.57
C LEU A 5 0.89 21.06 16.52
N LEU A 6 2.08 20.54 16.17
CA LEU A 6 2.21 19.44 15.20
C LEU A 6 1.93 18.06 15.81
N ALA A 7 2.16 17.88 17.12
CA ALA A 7 1.88 16.62 17.83
C ALA A 7 0.39 16.35 18.08
N LEU A 8 -0.48 17.35 17.83
CA LEU A 8 -1.92 17.24 18.05
C LEU A 8 -2.70 16.77 16.82
N LEU A 9 -2.13 16.83 15.62
CA LEU A 9 -2.83 16.42 14.40
C LEU A 9 -2.74 14.92 14.06
N THR A 10 -1.85 14.16 14.71
CA THR A 10 -1.63 12.73 14.39
C THR A 10 -2.40 11.75 15.29
N CYS A 11 -3.12 12.19 16.32
CA CYS A 11 -3.96 11.32 17.18
C CYS A 11 -5.47 11.39 16.87
N LEU A 12 -5.87 11.64 15.60
CA LEU A 12 -7.27 11.51 15.14
C LEU A 12 -7.66 10.10 14.67
N VAL A 13 -6.80 9.10 14.90
CA VAL A 13 -7.03 7.72 14.45
C VAL A 13 -8.22 6.96 15.10
N PRO A 14 -8.86 7.34 16.24
CA PRO A 14 -9.95 6.51 16.72
C PRO A 14 -11.26 6.67 15.92
N LEU A 15 -11.38 7.60 14.96
CA LEU A 15 -12.64 7.77 14.23
C LEU A 15 -12.90 6.74 13.11
N VAL A 16 -11.94 5.88 12.77
CA VAL A 16 -12.13 4.85 11.72
C VAL A 16 -12.63 3.51 12.29
N ARG A 17 -12.70 3.34 13.61
CA ARG A 17 -13.12 2.07 14.25
C ARG A 17 -14.64 1.85 14.33
N SER A 18 -15.47 2.81 13.93
CA SER A 18 -16.90 2.57 13.71
C SER A 18 -17.40 3.35 12.49
N LEU A 19 -16.91 3.00 11.30
CA LEU A 19 -17.73 3.23 10.11
C LEU A 19 -18.93 2.29 10.24
N ASP A 20 -20.02 2.80 10.83
CA ASP A 20 -21.33 2.16 10.76
C ASP A 20 -21.77 2.16 9.31
N ILE A 21 -21.30 1.17 8.54
CA ILE A 21 -21.67 0.99 7.14
C ILE A 21 -23.18 0.74 7.12
N PRO A 22 -23.99 1.64 6.52
CA PRO A 22 -25.43 1.50 6.47
C PRO A 22 -25.81 0.12 5.94
N SER A 23 -26.82 -0.52 6.53
CA SER A 23 -27.27 -1.85 6.09
C SER A 23 -27.66 -1.88 4.60
N THR A 24 -28.14 -0.74 4.08
CA THR A 24 -28.45 -0.51 2.67
C THR A 24 -27.22 -0.58 1.76
N TRP A 25 -26.03 -0.24 2.26
CA TRP A 25 -24.77 -0.32 1.51
C TRP A 25 -24.18 -1.73 1.53
N ARG A 26 -24.57 -2.58 2.49
CA ARG A 26 -24.11 -3.97 2.58
C ARG A 26 -24.81 -4.89 1.60
N LYS A 27 -26.02 -4.54 1.16
CA LYS A 27 -26.81 -5.25 0.16
C LYS A 27 -27.40 -4.26 -0.84
N PRO A 28 -26.55 -3.61 -1.66
CA PRO A 28 -27.05 -2.76 -2.71
C PRO A 28 -27.95 -3.59 -3.64
N GLY A 29 -29.08 -3.03 -4.07
CA GLY A 29 -29.99 -3.66 -5.02
C GLY A 29 -29.39 -3.70 -6.43
N ILE A 30 -28.26 -4.38 -6.59
CA ILE A 30 -27.53 -4.48 -7.84
C ILE A 30 -28.32 -5.39 -8.77
N THR A 31 -28.94 -4.78 -9.77
CA THR A 31 -29.68 -5.46 -10.84
C THR A 31 -28.78 -5.90 -11.99
N VAL A 32 -27.55 -5.36 -12.06
CA VAL A 32 -26.56 -5.64 -13.10
C VAL A 32 -25.90 -6.99 -12.85
N LEU A 33 -25.82 -7.83 -13.89
CA LEU A 33 -25.23 -9.17 -13.79
C LEU A 33 -23.72 -9.10 -13.47
N PRO A 34 -23.14 -10.10 -12.78
CA PRO A 34 -21.70 -10.14 -12.49
C PRO A 34 -20.81 -9.96 -13.73
N GLU A 35 -21.10 -10.64 -14.83
CA GLU A 35 -20.32 -10.54 -16.07
C GLU A 35 -20.39 -9.17 -16.72
N GLU A 36 -21.55 -8.51 -16.67
CA GLU A 36 -21.71 -7.15 -17.17
C GLU A 36 -20.90 -6.16 -16.33
N ARG A 37 -20.91 -6.31 -14.99
CA ARG A 37 -20.05 -5.50 -14.11
C ARG A 37 -18.57 -5.73 -14.37
N LYS A 38 -18.16 -6.99 -14.61
CA LYS A 38 -16.78 -7.34 -14.99
C LYS A 38 -16.40 -6.68 -16.31
N GLY A 39 -17.28 -6.72 -17.31
CA GLY A 39 -17.08 -6.05 -18.60
C GLY A 39 -16.92 -4.55 -18.47
N LEU A 40 -17.77 -3.89 -17.69
CA LEU A 40 -17.68 -2.45 -17.41
C LEU A 40 -16.36 -2.08 -16.70
N ALA A 41 -15.96 -2.87 -15.70
CA ALA A 41 -14.71 -2.66 -14.97
C ALA A 41 -13.48 -2.84 -15.87
N ASN A 42 -13.45 -3.88 -16.70
CA ASN A 42 -12.37 -4.09 -17.68
C ASN A 42 -12.30 -2.93 -18.68
N ALA A 43 -13.43 -2.50 -19.24
CA ALA A 43 -13.46 -1.38 -20.19
C ALA A 43 -12.98 -0.07 -19.56
N ALA A 44 -13.35 0.19 -18.30
CA ALA A 44 -12.85 1.35 -17.56
C ALA A 44 -11.33 1.25 -17.31
N LEU A 45 -10.85 0.06 -16.93
CA LEU A 45 -9.42 -0.17 -16.70
C LEU A 45 -8.61 0.01 -17.99
N GLU A 46 -9.08 -0.49 -19.13
CA GLU A 46 -8.43 -0.32 -20.44
C GLU A 46 -8.25 1.16 -20.82
N ASN A 47 -9.25 1.99 -20.56
CA ASN A 47 -9.15 3.44 -20.78
C ASN A 47 -8.05 4.06 -19.92
N VAL A 48 -7.97 3.68 -18.65
CA VAL A 48 -6.96 4.23 -17.72
C VAL A 48 -5.56 3.71 -18.04
N ILE A 49 -5.42 2.46 -18.49
CA ILE A 49 -4.13 1.90 -18.90
C ILE A 49 -3.54 2.73 -20.03
N GLY A 50 -4.32 3.12 -21.03
CA GLY A 50 -3.84 3.95 -22.15
C GLY A 50 -3.21 5.27 -21.70
N ASP A 51 -3.80 5.91 -20.70
CA ASP A 51 -3.39 7.25 -20.24
C ASP A 51 -2.36 7.20 -19.09
N MET A 52 -2.35 6.14 -18.29
CA MET A 52 -1.68 6.11 -16.98
C MET A 52 -0.93 4.80 -16.69
N GLN A 53 -0.56 4.02 -17.71
CA GLN A 53 0.15 2.73 -17.59
C GLN A 53 1.37 2.79 -16.66
N GLY A 54 2.07 3.93 -16.60
CA GLY A 54 3.27 4.12 -15.78
C GLY A 54 3.02 4.40 -14.30
N THR A 55 1.76 4.54 -13.86
CA THR A 55 1.44 4.90 -12.46
C THR A 55 1.26 3.67 -11.58
N LEU A 56 1.72 3.75 -10.33
CA LEU A 56 1.68 2.62 -9.39
C LEU A 56 0.26 2.22 -8.99
N GLY A 57 -0.65 3.19 -8.90
CA GLY A 57 -2.07 2.91 -8.63
C GLY A 57 -2.72 2.06 -9.71
N VAL A 58 -2.38 2.32 -10.98
CA VAL A 58 -2.87 1.51 -12.11
C VAL A 58 -2.29 0.11 -12.07
N GLN A 59 -1.01 -0.04 -11.74
CA GLN A 59 -0.38 -1.37 -11.61
C GLN A 59 -1.05 -2.23 -10.53
N ALA A 60 -1.40 -1.63 -9.38
CA ALA A 60 -2.17 -2.33 -8.36
C ALA A 60 -3.58 -2.70 -8.85
N ALA A 61 -4.30 -1.75 -9.45
CA ALA A 61 -5.67 -1.95 -9.93
C ALA A 61 -5.77 -3.06 -11.00
N ILE A 62 -4.75 -3.16 -11.86
CA ILE A 62 -4.65 -4.22 -12.87
C ILE A 62 -4.68 -5.61 -12.22
N SER A 63 -3.81 -5.84 -11.24
CA SER A 63 -3.75 -7.12 -10.55
C SER A 63 -5.00 -7.37 -9.70
N GLU A 64 -5.52 -6.35 -9.03
CA GLU A 64 -6.78 -6.47 -8.27
C GLU A 64 -7.96 -6.85 -9.16
N MET A 65 -8.05 -6.28 -10.36
CA MET A 65 -9.11 -6.65 -11.31
C MET A 65 -9.00 -8.12 -11.71
N ASP A 66 -7.79 -8.59 -12.00
CA ASP A 66 -7.53 -9.99 -12.33
C ASP A 66 -7.87 -10.92 -11.16
N TYR A 67 -7.51 -10.54 -9.93
CA TYR A 67 -7.88 -11.25 -8.71
C TYR A 67 -9.41 -11.36 -8.53
N LEU A 68 -10.10 -10.22 -8.52
CA LEU A 68 -11.53 -10.12 -8.22
C LEU A 68 -12.39 -10.81 -9.27
N SER A 69 -11.89 -10.90 -10.49
CA SER A 69 -12.59 -11.50 -11.62
C SER A 69 -12.08 -12.89 -12.00
N ASN A 70 -11.20 -13.47 -11.18
CA ASN A 70 -10.61 -14.80 -11.33
C ASN A 70 -10.05 -15.04 -12.75
N GLN A 71 -9.22 -14.11 -13.22
CA GLN A 71 -8.57 -14.17 -14.53
C GLN A 71 -7.09 -13.76 -14.41
N THR A 72 -6.34 -13.89 -15.51
CA THR A 72 -4.94 -13.45 -15.58
C THR A 72 -4.64 -12.70 -16.89
N LEU A 73 -5.63 -11.96 -17.40
CA LEU A 73 -5.55 -11.28 -18.69
C LEU A 73 -4.40 -10.25 -18.73
N ASN A 74 -4.10 -9.65 -17.58
CA ASN A 74 -3.12 -8.58 -17.47
C ASN A 74 -1.77 -9.04 -16.93
N LYS A 75 -1.52 -10.34 -16.85
CA LYS A 75 -0.26 -10.90 -16.33
C LYS A 75 0.96 -10.37 -17.07
N ALA A 76 0.92 -10.33 -18.41
CA ALA A 76 2.02 -9.83 -19.22
C ALA A 76 2.27 -8.33 -18.97
N LEU A 77 1.20 -7.54 -18.87
CA LEU A 77 1.27 -6.11 -18.60
C LEU A 77 1.94 -5.81 -17.26
N ALA A 78 1.54 -6.50 -16.20
CA ALA A 78 2.16 -6.36 -14.88
C ALA A 78 3.61 -6.87 -14.87
N GLY A 79 3.88 -8.01 -15.51
CA GLY A 79 5.22 -8.58 -15.62
C GLY A 79 6.20 -7.66 -16.37
N ASP A 80 5.76 -7.04 -17.46
CA ASP A 80 6.55 -6.08 -18.22
C ASP A 80 6.92 -4.85 -17.38
N PHE A 81 5.97 -4.35 -16.57
CA PHE A 81 6.22 -3.23 -15.67
C PHE A 81 7.30 -3.58 -14.63
N PHE A 82 7.14 -4.68 -13.89
CA PHE A 82 8.10 -5.07 -12.85
C PHE A 82 9.43 -5.59 -13.42
N SER A 83 9.47 -6.00 -14.69
CA SER A 83 10.71 -6.31 -15.41
C SER A 83 11.48 -5.07 -15.81
N ARG A 84 10.77 -4.02 -16.22
CA ARG A 84 11.38 -2.71 -16.48
C ARG A 84 11.84 -2.03 -15.20
N TYR A 85 11.09 -2.23 -14.12
CA TYR A 85 11.31 -1.60 -12.82
C TYR A 85 11.37 -2.67 -11.72
N PRO A 86 12.49 -3.40 -11.61
CA PRO A 86 12.62 -4.49 -10.63
C PRO A 86 12.67 -3.99 -9.18
N THR A 87 13.04 -2.72 -8.98
CA THR A 87 13.05 -2.09 -7.65
C THR A 87 12.51 -0.66 -7.74
N VAL A 88 12.04 -0.15 -6.60
CA VAL A 88 11.60 1.25 -6.46
C VAL A 88 12.72 2.24 -6.82
N ASP A 89 13.98 1.92 -6.51
CA ASP A 89 15.12 2.76 -6.87
C ASP A 89 15.35 2.84 -8.37
N VAL A 90 15.16 1.72 -9.09
CA VAL A 90 15.24 1.71 -10.57
C VAL A 90 14.12 2.57 -11.14
N LEU A 91 12.89 2.42 -10.64
CA LEU A 91 11.75 3.23 -11.05
C LEU A 91 12.02 4.73 -10.86
N ALA A 92 12.49 5.12 -9.67
CA ALA A 92 12.80 6.50 -9.32
C ALA A 92 13.84 7.13 -10.27
N ARG A 93 14.94 6.40 -10.53
CA ARG A 93 15.99 6.84 -11.44
C ARG A 93 15.49 6.97 -12.88
N THR A 94 14.70 6.01 -13.35
CA THR A 94 14.20 6.02 -14.74
C THR A 94 13.20 7.16 -14.96
N LEU A 95 12.31 7.40 -14.00
CA LEU A 95 11.33 8.49 -14.08
C LEU A 95 11.93 9.86 -13.71
N LYS A 96 13.17 9.91 -13.20
CA LYS A 96 13.86 11.11 -12.74
C LYS A 96 13.05 11.90 -11.71
N VAL A 97 12.39 11.18 -10.80
CA VAL A 97 11.60 11.76 -9.72
C VAL A 97 12.19 11.38 -8.36
N ASN A 98 12.11 12.29 -7.40
CA ASN A 98 12.46 11.98 -6.02
C ASN A 98 11.33 11.13 -5.43
N TYR A 99 11.58 9.84 -5.25
CA TYR A 99 10.63 8.93 -4.63
C TYR A 99 10.55 9.17 -3.12
N SER A 100 9.32 9.25 -2.63
CA SER A 100 9.03 9.33 -1.20
C SER A 100 8.78 7.93 -0.61
N ALA A 101 8.70 7.84 0.73
CA ALA A 101 8.27 6.62 1.40
C ALA A 101 6.86 6.15 0.93
N TYR A 102 6.02 7.10 0.49
CA TYR A 102 4.72 6.83 -0.11
C TYR A 102 4.82 6.02 -1.39
N ASP A 103 5.68 6.45 -2.29
CA ASP A 103 5.80 5.80 -3.59
C ASP A 103 6.43 4.41 -3.44
N ALA A 104 7.35 4.23 -2.48
CA ALA A 104 7.88 2.92 -2.13
C ALA A 104 6.80 1.98 -1.57
N LEU A 105 5.97 2.47 -0.66
CA LEU A 105 4.86 1.70 -0.11
C LEU A 105 3.85 1.33 -1.20
N LEU A 106 3.50 2.26 -2.08
CA LEU A 106 2.55 2.01 -3.18
C LEU A 106 3.12 1.05 -4.22
N PHE A 107 4.42 1.14 -4.52
CA PHE A 107 5.09 0.17 -5.39
C PHE A 107 5.07 -1.22 -4.75
N GLY A 108 5.41 -1.33 -3.47
CA GLY A 108 5.34 -2.59 -2.73
C GLY A 108 3.93 -3.19 -2.70
N TYR A 109 2.91 -2.35 -2.53
CA TYR A 109 1.51 -2.75 -2.61
C TYR A 109 1.15 -3.33 -3.98
N ALA A 110 1.47 -2.61 -5.06
CA ALA A 110 1.23 -3.09 -6.42
C ALA A 110 1.95 -4.43 -6.66
N SER A 111 3.20 -4.57 -6.19
CA SER A 111 3.96 -5.82 -6.29
C SER A 111 3.30 -6.97 -5.52
N ILE A 112 2.77 -6.73 -4.32
CA ILE A 112 2.02 -7.77 -3.57
C ILE A 112 0.78 -8.20 -4.34
N GLN A 113 -0.02 -7.25 -4.84
CA GLN A 113 -1.22 -7.58 -5.61
C GLN A 113 -0.86 -8.43 -6.82
N ALA A 114 0.20 -8.07 -7.55
CA ALA A 114 0.70 -8.87 -8.67
C ALA A 114 1.21 -10.26 -8.25
N TYR A 115 1.87 -10.39 -7.09
CA TYR A 115 2.32 -11.67 -6.58
C TYR A 115 1.15 -12.59 -6.20
N ILE A 116 0.15 -12.07 -5.48
CA ILE A 116 -1.03 -12.84 -5.04
C ILE A 116 -1.73 -13.48 -6.23
N VAL A 117 -1.82 -12.77 -7.36
CA VAL A 117 -2.54 -13.22 -8.55
C VAL A 117 -1.69 -14.10 -9.45
N TYR A 118 -0.46 -13.68 -9.73
CA TYR A 118 0.35 -14.31 -10.78
C TYR A 118 1.41 -15.30 -10.25
N LEU A 119 1.66 -15.29 -8.93
CA LEU A 119 2.61 -16.13 -8.22
C LEU A 119 4.05 -16.07 -8.76
N ASP A 120 4.43 -14.93 -9.33
CA ASP A 120 5.76 -14.70 -9.88
C ASP A 120 6.74 -14.23 -8.79
N PRO A 121 7.85 -14.96 -8.52
CA PRO A 121 8.84 -14.57 -7.51
C PRO A 121 9.44 -13.18 -7.70
N GLN A 122 9.45 -12.65 -8.93
CA GLN A 122 9.89 -11.29 -9.20
C GLN A 122 9.05 -10.25 -8.46
N HIS A 123 7.72 -10.43 -8.46
CA HIS A 123 6.79 -9.54 -7.75
C HIS A 123 7.02 -9.62 -6.24
N LEU A 124 7.27 -10.81 -5.69
CA LEU A 124 7.60 -10.96 -4.28
C LEU A 124 8.91 -10.25 -3.89
N THR A 125 9.91 -10.32 -4.78
CA THR A 125 11.20 -9.64 -4.58
C THR A 125 11.01 -8.12 -4.57
N ALA A 126 10.31 -7.58 -5.57
CA ALA A 126 9.96 -6.17 -5.67
C ALA A 126 9.19 -5.64 -4.44
N ALA A 127 8.24 -6.44 -3.94
CA ALA A 127 7.50 -6.14 -2.71
C ALA A 127 8.40 -6.09 -1.47
N ARG A 128 9.33 -7.05 -1.34
CA ARG A 128 10.26 -7.14 -0.22
C ARG A 128 11.20 -5.95 -0.18
N ASP A 129 11.78 -5.58 -1.32
CA ASP A 129 12.70 -4.44 -1.40
C ASP A 129 12.00 -3.14 -1.02
N SER A 130 10.76 -2.97 -1.47
CA SER A 130 9.94 -1.81 -1.14
C SER A 130 9.57 -1.76 0.34
N TRP A 131 9.23 -2.91 0.93
CA TRP A 131 9.01 -3.01 2.37
C TRP A 131 10.26 -2.68 3.18
N ASN A 132 11.44 -3.17 2.76
CA ASN A 132 12.70 -2.87 3.44
C ASN A 132 13.00 -1.36 3.44
N LEU A 133 12.70 -0.66 2.34
CA LEU A 133 12.83 0.80 2.29
C LEU A 133 11.80 1.49 3.19
N ALA A 134 10.52 1.10 3.09
CA ALA A 134 9.43 1.69 3.85
C ALA A 134 9.51 1.43 5.36
N ARG A 135 10.16 0.32 5.76
CA ARG A 135 10.46 0.00 7.16
C ARG A 135 11.22 1.11 7.86
N ASN A 136 12.10 1.81 7.14
CA ASN A 136 12.83 2.95 7.71
C ASN A 136 11.89 4.10 8.14
N TYR A 137 10.65 4.10 7.68
CA TYR A 137 9.62 5.09 8.00
C TYR A 137 8.44 4.51 8.80
N THR A 138 8.57 3.26 9.27
CA THR A 138 7.53 2.55 10.04
C THR A 138 8.06 2.17 11.41
N LEU A 139 7.31 2.48 12.46
CA LEU A 139 7.65 2.06 13.82
C LEU A 139 7.30 0.60 14.02
N LEU A 140 8.27 -0.23 14.41
CA LEU A 140 8.03 -1.61 14.82
C LEU A 140 7.86 -1.71 16.33
N GLU A 141 7.31 -2.84 16.77
CA GLU A 141 7.17 -3.15 18.20
C GLU A 141 8.54 -3.20 18.89
N ASP A 142 9.56 -3.74 18.20
CA ASP A 142 10.94 -3.74 18.68
C ASP A 142 11.52 -2.32 18.76
N ASP A 143 11.22 -1.43 17.80
CA ASP A 143 11.70 -0.05 17.82
C ASP A 143 11.16 0.72 19.03
N ILE A 144 9.90 0.42 19.38
CA ILE A 144 9.20 1.02 20.51
C ILE A 144 9.74 0.47 21.84
N THR A 145 9.83 -0.85 21.97
CA THR A 145 10.25 -1.51 23.22
C THR A 145 11.73 -1.31 23.53
N SER A 146 12.58 -1.18 22.51
CA SER A 146 14.01 -0.89 22.69
C SER A 146 14.31 0.60 22.92
N GLY A 147 13.32 1.49 22.71
CA GLY A 147 13.52 2.94 22.70
C GLY A 147 14.52 3.39 21.64
N THR A 148 14.77 2.56 20.62
CA THR A 148 15.79 2.85 19.61
C THR A 148 15.33 4.00 18.73
N ARG A 149 16.18 5.01 18.60
CA ARG A 149 15.96 6.14 17.70
C ARG A 149 15.93 5.64 16.26
N ASN A 150 14.77 5.69 15.61
CA ASN A 150 14.71 5.58 14.16
C ASN A 150 15.28 6.90 13.57
N LEU A 151 16.54 6.86 13.14
CA LEU A 151 17.31 8.02 12.67
C LEU A 151 16.66 8.73 11.48
N THR A 152 15.89 8.00 10.66
CA THR A 152 15.20 8.55 9.49
C THR A 152 13.98 9.38 9.89
N LEU A 153 13.32 9.03 10.99
CA LEU A 153 12.12 9.72 11.47
C LEU A 153 12.42 10.86 12.46
N ASN A 154 13.67 10.99 12.91
CA ASN A 154 14.16 12.03 13.82
C ASN A 154 13.26 12.29 15.05
N TYR A 155 12.70 11.23 15.64
CA TYR A 155 11.99 11.31 16.90
C TYR A 155 12.98 11.12 18.05
N ASP A 156 13.15 12.15 18.89
CA ASP A 156 14.03 12.08 20.06
C ASP A 156 13.42 11.22 21.17
N HIS A 157 12.08 11.08 21.19
CA HIS A 157 11.35 10.20 22.09
C HIS A 157 10.13 9.61 21.38
N LEU A 158 10.15 8.29 21.15
CA LEU A 158 8.97 7.54 20.71
C LEU A 158 8.14 7.18 21.94
N GLN A 159 6.90 7.62 22.00
CA GLN A 159 5.97 7.13 23.01
C GLN A 159 5.54 5.71 22.65
N GLU A 160 5.46 4.82 23.65
CA GLU A 160 5.02 3.45 23.40
C GLU A 160 3.53 3.38 23.01
N SER A 161 2.73 4.35 23.49
CA SER A 161 1.30 4.41 23.22
C SER A 161 0.80 5.86 23.06
N CYS A 162 -0.20 6.08 22.18
CA CYS A 162 -1.06 7.28 22.18
C CYS A 162 -2.48 6.84 22.53
N GLN A 163 -3.08 7.46 23.57
CA GLN A 163 -4.46 7.20 24.00
C GLN A 163 -4.76 5.70 24.26
N GLY A 164 -3.81 4.98 24.86
CA GLY A 164 -3.96 3.55 25.15
C GLY A 164 -3.84 2.61 23.96
N ASN A 165 -3.54 3.12 22.75
CA ASN A 165 -3.19 2.31 21.59
C ASN A 165 -1.67 2.29 21.42
N THR A 166 -1.11 1.13 21.08
CA THR A 166 0.31 1.00 20.72
C THR A 166 0.63 1.88 19.51
N MET A 167 1.80 2.52 19.52
CA MET A 167 2.34 3.23 18.36
C MET A 167 2.94 2.25 17.33
N ALA A 168 2.99 0.95 17.64
CA ALA A 168 3.55 -0.08 16.78
C ALA A 168 2.76 -0.17 15.48
N GLY A 169 3.50 -0.11 14.38
CA GLY A 169 2.97 -0.07 13.03
C GLY A 169 2.54 1.32 12.55
N GLY A 170 2.73 2.37 13.35
CA GLY A 170 2.56 3.74 12.92
C GLY A 170 3.61 4.17 11.91
N THR A 171 3.21 5.01 10.98
CA THR A 171 4.04 5.69 9.98
C THR A 171 3.70 7.18 9.99
N ALA A 172 4.55 8.01 9.39
CA ALA A 172 4.43 9.47 9.48
C ALA A 172 3.18 10.08 8.79
N ASP A 173 2.39 9.28 8.06
CA ASP A 173 1.23 9.74 7.28
C ASP A 173 0.11 8.67 7.27
N ASP A 174 -1.15 9.11 7.30
CA ASP A 174 -2.34 8.25 7.38
C ASP A 174 -2.48 7.29 6.20
N VAL A 175 -2.09 7.70 4.98
CA VAL A 175 -2.19 6.82 3.80
C VAL A 175 -1.10 5.74 3.84
N LEU A 176 0.08 6.10 4.37
CA LEU A 176 1.16 5.15 4.58
C LEU A 176 0.79 4.08 5.62
N ASN A 177 -0.04 4.43 6.60
CA ASN A 177 -0.47 3.48 7.63
C ASN A 177 -1.25 2.30 7.06
N ILE A 178 -2.17 2.55 6.12
CA ILE A 178 -3.00 1.49 5.50
C ILE A 178 -2.12 0.57 4.66
N ILE A 179 -1.28 1.15 3.79
CA ILE A 179 -0.44 0.39 2.88
C ILE A 179 0.64 -0.40 3.65
N SER A 180 1.26 0.23 4.66
CA SER A 180 2.22 -0.42 5.55
C SER A 180 1.56 -1.56 6.34
N ALA A 181 0.33 -1.39 6.84
CA ALA A 181 -0.41 -2.46 7.50
C ALA A 181 -0.68 -3.64 6.57
N ALA A 182 -1.05 -3.39 5.30
CA ALA A 182 -1.25 -4.43 4.30
C ALA A 182 0.05 -5.23 4.03
N LEU A 183 1.16 -4.53 3.78
CA LEU A 183 2.48 -5.14 3.57
C LEU A 183 2.93 -5.99 4.78
N ARG A 184 2.82 -5.45 6.00
CA ARG A 184 3.14 -6.20 7.24
C ARG A 184 2.32 -7.46 7.37
N SER A 185 1.00 -7.33 7.19
CA SER A 185 0.08 -8.45 7.33
C SER A 185 0.35 -9.54 6.30
N PHE A 186 0.77 -9.16 5.09
CA PHE A 186 1.18 -10.10 4.06
C PHE A 186 2.46 -10.83 4.46
N PHE A 187 3.54 -10.12 4.81
CA PHE A 187 4.81 -10.75 5.14
C PHE A 187 4.74 -11.62 6.41
N LYS A 188 3.96 -11.22 7.42
CA LYS A 188 3.74 -12.04 8.63
C LYS A 188 3.04 -13.38 8.35
N ARG A 189 2.26 -13.47 7.27
CA ARG A 189 1.49 -14.68 6.92
C ARG A 189 2.22 -15.61 5.96
N ASN A 190 3.22 -15.11 5.23
CA ASN A 190 3.82 -15.81 4.09
C ASN A 190 5.34 -16.04 4.24
N LEU A 191 5.94 -15.61 5.35
CA LEU A 191 7.33 -15.86 5.75
C LEU A 191 7.34 -16.39 7.18
#